data_AF-A0A8H7LXH1-F1
#
_entry.id   AF-A0A8H7LXH1-F1
#
_cell.length_a   1.000
_cell.length_b   1.000
_cell.length_c   1.000
_cell.angle_alpha   90.00
_cell.angle_beta   90.00
_cell.angle_gamma   90.00
#
_symmetry.space_group_name_H-M   'P 1'
#
loop_
_entity.id
_entity.type
_entity.pdbx_description
1 polymer ?
#
loop_
_entity_poly.entity_id
_entity_poly.type
_entity_poly.pdbx_seq_one_letter_code
_entity_poly.pdbx_strand_id
1 'polypeptide(L)'
;MRLWNGMLFIHQGYYRSAIFRFKITFPSDYPARPPVVQFTTDVYHPLVSTKDGIFSLAPRIPDWSSHEHNVFHILHWIKASFKKRALDGLDEASCLNKDAFRMYKESTSSFASLAAQSASLSQSSSALYGENRDASDTGILMFSRTSSSDLNKLRSELGLTSWASQPTA
;
A
#
# COMPACT_ATOMS: atom_id res chain seq x y z
N MET A 1 -7.86 -20.04 8.11
CA MET A 1 -7.03 -19.08 7.35
C MET A 1 -7.16 -17.73 8.02
N ARG A 2 -6.06 -17.08 8.42
CA ARG A 2 -6.12 -15.73 9.00
C ARG A 2 -5.80 -14.75 7.87
N LEU A 3 -6.61 -13.70 7.72
CA LEU A 3 -6.48 -12.69 6.68
C LEU A 3 -6.47 -11.31 7.34
N TRP A 4 -5.47 -10.50 7.05
CA TRP A 4 -5.42 -9.11 7.49
C TRP A 4 -5.59 -8.18 6.30
N ASN A 5 -6.54 -7.26 6.39
CA ASN A 5 -6.74 -6.20 5.40
C ASN A 5 -6.01 -4.94 5.89
N GLY A 6 -5.25 -4.33 5.01
CA GLY A 6 -4.42 -3.17 5.30
C GLY A 6 -4.53 -2.11 4.22
N MET A 7 -4.22 -0.89 4.63
CA MET A 7 -4.17 0.26 3.72
C MET A 7 -2.91 1.07 3.96
N LEU A 8 -2.24 1.41 2.87
CA LEU A 8 -1.00 2.16 2.85
C LEU A 8 -1.26 3.55 2.27
N PHE A 9 -1.01 4.56 3.09
CA PHE A 9 -1.03 5.96 2.70
C PHE A 9 0.39 6.44 2.47
N ILE A 10 0.68 6.90 1.25
CA ILE A 10 2.01 7.41 0.89
C ILE A 10 1.93 8.91 0.73
N HIS A 11 2.79 9.66 1.43
CA HIS A 11 2.76 11.13 1.42
C HIS A 11 3.87 11.77 0.59
N GLN A 12 4.92 11.01 0.21
CA GLN A 12 6.13 11.54 -0.42
C GLN A 12 6.70 10.56 -1.46
N GLY A 13 7.54 11.07 -2.36
CA GLY A 13 8.19 10.29 -3.42
C GLY A 13 7.30 10.09 -4.65
N TYR A 14 7.64 9.10 -5.48
CA TYR A 14 6.97 8.83 -6.77
C TYR A 14 5.49 8.47 -6.62
N TYR A 15 5.10 7.91 -5.47
CA TYR A 15 3.75 7.47 -5.16
C TYR A 15 3.02 8.45 -4.23
N ARG A 16 3.38 9.74 -4.27
CA ARG A 16 2.78 10.76 -3.41
C ARG A 16 1.25 10.75 -3.52
N SER A 17 0.61 10.79 -2.36
CA SER A 17 -0.83 10.73 -2.14
C SER A 17 -1.48 9.39 -2.48
N ALA A 18 -0.72 8.34 -2.80
CA ALA A 18 -1.31 7.03 -3.07
C ALA A 18 -2.04 6.43 -1.86
N ILE A 19 -3.14 5.72 -2.14
CA ILE A 19 -3.96 4.97 -1.17
C ILE A 19 -4.04 3.53 -1.65
N PHE A 20 -3.07 2.71 -1.26
CA PHE A 20 -2.97 1.33 -1.71
C PHE A 20 -3.58 0.37 -0.70
N ARG A 21 -4.52 -0.46 -1.15
CA ARG A 21 -5.08 -1.54 -0.34
C ARG A 21 -4.29 -2.82 -0.59
N PHE A 22 -4.03 -3.55 0.49
CA PHE A 22 -3.37 -4.83 0.44
C PHE A 22 -3.98 -5.78 1.47
N LYS A 23 -3.79 -7.07 1.23
CA LYS A 23 -4.16 -8.14 2.15
C LYS A 23 -2.94 -8.99 2.47
N ILE A 24 -2.89 -9.46 3.72
CA ILE A 24 -1.87 -10.39 4.21
C ILE A 24 -2.57 -11.69 4.56
N THR A 25 -2.21 -12.74 3.84
CA THR A 25 -2.73 -14.09 4.02
C THR A 25 -1.73 -14.91 4.82
N PHE A 26 -2.13 -15.32 6.03
CA PHE A 26 -1.30 -16.15 6.88
C PHE A 26 -1.55 -17.64 6.60
N PRO A 27 -0.49 -18.42 6.34
CA PRO A 27 -0.64 -19.86 6.18
C PRO A 27 -0.98 -20.53 7.52
N SER A 28 -1.49 -21.76 7.47
CA SER A 28 -1.92 -22.50 8.68
C SER A 28 -0.78 -22.82 9.64
N ASP A 29 0.45 -22.88 9.13
CA ASP A 29 1.69 -23.17 9.83
C ASP A 29 2.51 -21.91 10.14
N TYR A 30 1.93 -20.70 10.07
CA TYR A 30 2.60 -19.49 10.53
C TYR A 30 3.00 -19.61 12.01
N PRO A 31 4.24 -19.26 12.41
CA PRO A 31 5.27 -18.53 11.65
C PRO A 31 6.29 -19.39 10.90
N ALA A 32 6.12 -20.72 10.76
CA ALA A 32 7.10 -21.55 10.05
C ALA A 32 7.27 -21.15 8.57
N ARG A 33 6.19 -20.73 7.91
CA ARG A 33 6.22 -20.14 6.56
C ARG A 33 5.83 -18.65 6.56
N PRO A 34 6.37 -17.86 5.62
CA PRO A 34 6.00 -16.46 5.49
C PRO A 34 4.53 -16.31 5.06
N PRO A 35 3.85 -15.25 5.51
CA PRO A 35 2.56 -14.88 4.97
C PRO A 35 2.73 -14.26 3.56
N VAL A 36 1.68 -14.37 2.75
CA VAL A 36 1.65 -13.81 1.40
C VAL A 36 1.02 -12.42 1.46
N VAL A 37 1.69 -11.43 0.88
CA VAL A 37 1.19 -10.06 0.75
C VAL A 37 0.70 -9.85 -0.68
N GLN A 38 -0.52 -9.36 -0.82
CA GLN A 38 -1.13 -9.09 -2.13
C GLN A 38 -1.77 -7.71 -2.12
N PHE A 39 -1.40 -6.87 -3.08
CA PHE A 39 -2.08 -5.60 -3.35
C PHE A 39 -3.37 -5.85 -4.12
N THR A 40 -4.46 -5.30 -3.60
CA THR A 40 -5.79 -5.32 -4.27
C THR A 40 -6.03 -4.06 -5.09
N THR A 41 -5.21 -3.03 -4.89
CA THR A 41 -5.15 -1.87 -5.78
C THR A 41 -4.06 -2.15 -6.81
N ASP A 42 -4.28 -1.77 -8.07
CA ASP A 42 -3.22 -1.84 -9.08
C ASP A 42 -2.08 -0.88 -8.74
N VAL A 43 -0.88 -1.44 -8.58
CA VAL A 43 0.32 -0.68 -8.23
C VAL A 43 1.41 -0.97 -9.24
N TYR A 44 1.85 0.06 -9.97
CA TYR A 44 3.04 -0.03 -10.78
C TYR A 44 4.30 0.10 -9.92
N HIS A 45 4.85 -1.03 -9.46
CA HIS A 45 6.05 -1.08 -8.59
C HIS A 45 6.93 -2.29 -8.92
N PRO A 46 8.28 -2.20 -8.85
CA PRO A 46 9.18 -3.31 -9.22
C PRO A 46 8.93 -4.62 -8.45
N LEU A 47 8.58 -4.50 -7.17
CA LEU A 47 8.30 -5.65 -6.29
C LEU A 47 6.85 -6.15 -6.33
N VAL A 48 5.96 -5.50 -7.07
CA VAL A 48 4.55 -5.91 -7.17
C VAL A 48 4.33 -6.56 -8.53
N SER A 49 3.85 -7.79 -8.52
CA SER A 49 3.45 -8.49 -9.75
C SER A 49 2.22 -7.82 -10.36
N THR A 50 2.27 -7.55 -11.67
CA THR A 50 1.17 -6.94 -12.43
C THR A 50 0.02 -7.90 -12.70
N LYS A 51 0.22 -9.21 -12.50
CA LYS A 51 -0.78 -10.24 -12.83
C LYS A 51 -1.73 -10.54 -11.67
N ASP A 52 -1.17 -10.63 -10.47
CA ASP A 52 -1.86 -11.10 -9.27
C ASP A 52 -1.72 -10.13 -8.09
N GLY A 53 -0.94 -9.06 -8.22
CA GLY A 53 -0.70 -8.08 -7.15
C GLY A 53 0.20 -8.60 -6.03
N ILE A 54 0.83 -9.78 -6.17
CA ILE A 54 1.71 -10.33 -5.14
C ILE A 54 2.91 -9.41 -4.94
N PHE A 55 3.29 -9.19 -3.68
CA PHE A 55 4.43 -8.38 -3.29
C PHE A 55 5.62 -9.24 -2.85
N SER A 56 6.79 -8.97 -3.43
CA SER A 56 8.03 -9.68 -3.11
C SER A 56 8.69 -9.17 -1.82
N LEU A 57 8.95 -10.10 -0.89
CA LEU A 57 9.70 -9.85 0.34
C LEU A 57 11.21 -10.10 0.17
N ALA A 58 11.61 -10.78 -0.91
CA ALA A 58 12.97 -11.27 -1.13
C ALA A 58 14.09 -10.23 -0.98
N PRO A 59 13.96 -8.96 -1.44
CA PRO A 59 15.06 -7.99 -1.34
C PRO A 59 15.44 -7.64 0.11
N ARG A 60 14.54 -7.86 1.08
CA ARG A 60 14.78 -7.53 2.50
C ARG A 60 14.77 -8.74 3.41
N ILE A 61 14.01 -9.77 3.02
CA ILE A 61 13.80 -11.03 3.74
C ILE A 61 13.92 -12.16 2.68
N PRO A 62 15.13 -12.47 2.21
CA PRO A 62 15.34 -13.52 1.20
C PRO A 62 14.98 -14.89 1.76
N ASP A 63 15.41 -15.17 3.00
CA ASP A 63 15.12 -16.40 3.72
C ASP A 63 14.26 -16.08 4.94
N TRP A 64 13.02 -16.56 4.92
CA TRP A 64 12.12 -16.40 6.06
C TRP A 64 12.60 -17.27 7.24
N SER A 65 12.65 -16.66 8.42
CA SER A 65 13.01 -17.32 9.68
C SER A 65 12.00 -16.93 10.74
N SER A 66 11.30 -17.91 11.32
CA SER A 66 10.29 -17.70 12.36
C SER A 66 10.85 -17.12 13.66
N HIS A 67 12.17 -17.24 13.87
CA HIS A 67 12.85 -16.74 15.05
C HIS A 67 13.20 -15.24 14.96
N GLU A 68 13.42 -14.73 13.74
CA GLU A 68 13.87 -13.36 13.51
C GLU A 68 12.78 -12.49 12.87
N HIS A 69 11.97 -13.09 12.00
CA HIS A 69 10.99 -12.38 11.20
C HIS A 69 9.58 -12.54 11.74
N ASN A 70 8.82 -11.46 11.64
CA ASN A 70 7.43 -11.39 12.05
C ASN A 70 6.66 -10.47 11.10
N VAL A 71 5.35 -10.37 11.28
CA VAL A 71 4.51 -9.49 10.44
C VAL A 71 4.93 -8.02 10.51
N PHE A 72 5.52 -7.55 11.61
CA PHE A 72 5.99 -6.17 11.72
C PHE A 72 7.12 -5.87 10.73
N HIS A 73 8.07 -6.79 10.54
CA HIS A 73 9.12 -6.66 9.53
C HIS A 73 8.54 -6.56 8.11
N ILE A 74 7.47 -7.32 7.83
CA ILE A 74 6.76 -7.27 6.56
C ILE A 74 6.09 -5.91 6.37
N LEU A 75 5.33 -5.43 7.37
CA LEU A 75 4.69 -4.10 7.31
C LEU A 75 5.70 -2.97 7.16
N HIS A 76 6.82 -3.06 7.87
CA HIS A 76 7.93 -2.12 7.72
C HIS A 76 8.47 -2.16 6.30
N TRP A 77 8.69 -3.35 5.73
CA TRP A 77 9.21 -3.49 4.38
C TRP A 77 8.25 -2.97 3.32
N ILE A 78 6.95 -3.30 3.44
CA ILE A 78 5.89 -2.75 2.58
C ILE A 78 5.96 -1.22 2.58
N LYS A 79 6.12 -0.58 3.74
CA LYS A 79 6.25 0.89 3.81
C LYS A 79 7.57 1.40 3.24
N ALA A 80 8.67 0.68 3.45
CA ALA A 80 10.00 1.09 3.05
C ALA A 80 10.23 0.95 1.54
N SER A 81 9.62 -0.04 0.89
CA SER A 81 9.84 -0.34 -0.54
C SER A 81 9.47 0.81 -1.47
N PHE A 82 8.48 1.63 -1.09
CA PHE A 82 8.06 2.80 -1.89
C PHE A 82 8.99 4.02 -1.73
N LYS A 83 10.02 3.94 -0.87
CA LYS A 83 10.99 5.01 -0.69
C LYS A 83 12.13 4.87 -1.69
N LYS A 84 12.66 6.02 -2.14
CA LYS A 84 13.81 6.09 -3.07
C LYS A 84 14.98 5.18 -2.64
N ARG A 85 15.37 5.20 -1.36
CA ARG A 85 16.46 4.35 -0.84
C ARG A 85 16.24 2.85 -1.08
N ALA A 86 15.01 2.37 -0.96
CA ALA A 86 14.73 0.96 -1.20
C ALA A 86 14.74 0.67 -2.70
N LEU A 87 14.12 1.52 -3.53
CA LEU A 87 14.13 1.40 -4.99
C LEU A 87 15.55 1.41 -5.59
N ASP A 88 16.43 2.25 -5.05
CA ASP A 88 17.83 2.35 -5.50
C ASP A 88 18.59 1.05 -5.25
N GLY A 89 18.34 0.40 -4.10
CA GLY A 89 19.00 -0.83 -3.67
C GLY A 89 18.40 -2.13 -4.19
N LEU A 90 17.37 -2.08 -5.06
CA LEU A 90 16.79 -3.29 -5.64
C LEU A 90 17.71 -3.92 -6.69
N ASP A 91 17.66 -5.24 -6.76
CA ASP A 91 18.22 -6.09 -7.80
C ASP A 91 17.11 -6.61 -8.74
N GLU A 92 17.46 -6.89 -10.00
CA GLU A 92 16.48 -7.38 -10.99
C GLU A 92 15.94 -8.78 -10.65
N ALA A 93 16.72 -9.61 -9.95
CA ALA A 93 16.36 -10.99 -9.64
C ALA A 93 15.20 -11.06 -8.62
N SER A 94 15.17 -10.15 -7.66
CA SER A 94 14.13 -10.07 -6.63
C SER A 94 12.87 -9.33 -7.07
N CYS A 95 12.89 -8.70 -8.25
CA CYS A 95 11.76 -7.93 -8.80
C CYS A 95 10.78 -8.82 -9.57
N LEU A 96 9.50 -8.74 -9.22
CA LEU A 96 8.42 -9.45 -9.93
C LEU A 96 8.02 -8.72 -11.22
N ASN A 97 8.09 -7.38 -11.21
CA ASN A 97 7.84 -6.54 -12.37
C ASN A 97 9.17 -5.99 -12.89
N LYS A 98 9.78 -6.76 -13.82
CA LYS A 98 11.06 -6.41 -14.44
C LYS A 98 10.97 -5.16 -15.29
N ASP A 99 9.82 -4.88 -15.89
CA ASP A 99 9.60 -3.68 -16.71
C ASP A 99 9.66 -2.42 -15.85
N ALA A 100 9.00 -2.42 -14.69
CA ALA A 100 9.09 -1.31 -13.74
C ALA A 100 10.51 -1.12 -13.18
N PHE A 101 11.24 -2.21 -12.94
CA PHE A 101 12.64 -2.14 -12.51
C PHE A 101 13.54 -1.50 -13.58
N ARG A 102 13.47 -1.98 -14.83
CA ARG A 102 14.25 -1.44 -15.95
C ARG A 102 13.92 0.01 -16.20
N MET A 103 12.63 0.35 -16.23
CA MET A 103 12.20 1.74 -16.41
C MET A 103 12.71 2.62 -15.28
N TYR A 104 12.76 2.15 -14.03
CA TYR A 104 13.34 2.92 -12.93
C TYR A 104 14.83 3.25 -13.17
N LYS A 105 15.61 2.27 -13.66
CA LYS A 105 17.06 2.39 -13.90
C LYS A 105 17.40 3.18 -15.16
N GLU A 106 16.62 3.01 -16.24
CA GLU A 106 16.90 3.60 -17.56
C GLU A 106 16.18 4.93 -17.77
N SER A 107 14.93 5.05 -17.31
CA SER A 107 14.08 6.23 -17.53
C SER A 107 13.23 6.55 -16.29
N THR A 108 13.87 7.17 -15.30
CA THR A 108 13.22 7.53 -14.04
C THR A 108 12.01 8.44 -14.22
N SER A 109 11.98 9.30 -15.27
CA SER A 109 10.85 10.18 -15.56
C SER A 109 9.61 9.41 -16.05
N SER A 110 9.79 8.41 -16.90
CA SER A 110 8.71 7.52 -17.34
C SER A 110 8.17 6.70 -16.17
N PHE A 111 9.07 6.16 -15.34
CA PHE A 111 8.68 5.44 -14.13
C PHE A 111 7.87 6.32 -13.17
N ALA A 112 8.34 7.55 -12.93
CA ALA A 112 7.66 8.51 -12.06
C ALA A 112 6.25 8.82 -12.55
N SER A 113 6.06 8.95 -13.87
CA SER A 113 4.74 9.19 -14.47
C SER A 113 3.77 8.02 -14.23
N LEU A 114 4.23 6.77 -14.44
CA LEU A 114 3.40 5.58 -14.21
C LEU A 114 3.10 5.33 -12.71
N ALA A 115 4.07 5.60 -11.85
CA ALA A 115 3.88 5.55 -10.40
C ALA A 115 2.85 6.60 -9.93
N ALA A 116 2.94 7.82 -10.46
CA ALA A 116 1.96 8.89 -10.19
C ALA A 116 0.57 8.56 -10.76
N GLN A 117 0.49 7.93 -11.93
CA GLN A 117 -0.77 7.45 -12.48
C GLN A 117 -1.41 6.39 -11.57
N SER A 118 -0.62 5.43 -11.08
CA SER A 118 -1.09 4.43 -10.11
C SER A 118 -1.62 5.09 -8.83
N ALA A 119 -0.92 6.12 -8.33
CA ALA A 119 -1.36 6.90 -7.18
C ALA A 119 -2.71 7.62 -7.45
N SER A 120 -2.84 8.27 -8.61
CA SER A 120 -4.08 8.98 -9.00
C SER A 120 -5.27 8.02 -9.11
N LEU A 121 -5.09 6.88 -9.78
CA LEU A 121 -6.13 5.86 -9.92
C LEU A 121 -6.57 5.30 -8.56
N SER A 122 -5.64 5.14 -7.62
CA SER A 122 -5.93 4.66 -6.27
C SER A 122 -6.87 5.57 -5.48
N GLN A 123 -6.87 6.87 -5.78
CA GLN A 123 -7.73 7.88 -5.18
C GLN A 123 -9.07 8.07 -5.91
N SER A 124 -9.26 7.40 -7.04
CA SER A 124 -10.49 7.54 -7.81
C SER A 124 -11.71 7.19 -6.97
N SER A 125 -12.85 7.82 -7.28
CA SER A 125 -14.09 7.59 -6.55
C SER A 125 -14.53 6.12 -6.60
N SER A 126 -14.27 5.42 -7.71
CA SER A 126 -14.55 3.99 -7.86
C SER A 126 -13.58 3.13 -7.03
N ALA A 127 -12.31 3.52 -6.91
CA ALA A 127 -11.37 2.82 -6.05
C ALA A 127 -11.73 3.00 -4.56
N LEU A 128 -12.05 4.22 -4.13
CA LEU A 128 -12.33 4.53 -2.72
C LEU A 128 -13.74 4.14 -2.25
N TYR A 129 -14.76 4.38 -3.09
CA TYR A 129 -16.18 4.28 -2.73
C TYR A 129 -16.96 3.30 -3.62
N GLY A 130 -16.29 2.57 -4.51
CA GLY A 130 -16.97 1.68 -5.46
C GLY A 130 -17.87 0.68 -4.74
N GLU A 131 -19.17 0.73 -5.06
CA GLU A 131 -20.25 -0.07 -4.45
C GLU A 131 -20.17 -1.57 -4.79
N ASN A 132 -19.24 -1.98 -5.65
CA ASN A 132 -19.20 -3.30 -6.26
C ASN A 132 -17.86 -4.01 -6.03
N ARG A 133 -17.32 -3.90 -4.82
CA ARG A 133 -16.23 -4.78 -4.38
C ARG A 133 -16.85 -5.80 -3.45
N ASP A 134 -16.80 -7.07 -3.82
CA ASP A 134 -17.32 -8.18 -3.03
C ASP A 134 -16.91 -7.99 -1.57
N ALA A 135 -17.89 -8.03 -0.66
CA ALA A 135 -17.68 -7.82 0.78
C ALA A 135 -16.64 -8.80 1.39
N SER A 136 -16.26 -9.84 0.64
CA SER A 136 -15.19 -10.78 0.96
C SER A 136 -13.76 -10.27 0.64
N ASP A 137 -13.58 -9.33 -0.29
CA ASP A 137 -12.28 -8.90 -0.81
C ASP A 137 -11.86 -7.49 -0.39
N THR A 138 -12.80 -6.59 -0.06
CA THR A 138 -12.48 -5.26 0.48
C THR A 138 -12.10 -5.25 1.95
N GLY A 139 -12.56 -6.27 2.70
CA GLY A 139 -12.45 -6.25 4.14
C GLY A 139 -13.12 -5.01 4.76
N ILE A 140 -13.03 -4.93 6.08
CA ILE A 140 -13.76 -4.00 6.95
C ILE A 140 -13.45 -2.50 6.69
N LEU A 141 -12.47 -2.17 5.83
CA LEU A 141 -11.94 -0.81 5.63
C LEU A 141 -12.62 -0.08 4.46
N MET A 142 -13.93 0.15 4.59
CA MET A 142 -14.71 0.92 3.63
C MET A 142 -14.60 2.42 3.90
N PHE A 143 -14.40 3.21 2.85
CA PHE A 143 -14.52 4.67 2.95
C PHE A 143 -15.95 5.10 2.68
N SER A 144 -16.43 6.06 3.46
CA SER A 144 -17.66 6.79 3.20
C SER A 144 -17.34 8.22 2.81
N ARG A 145 -18.11 8.77 1.86
CA ARG A 145 -18.05 10.21 1.59
C ARG A 145 -18.54 10.93 2.83
N THR A 146 -17.69 11.79 3.39
CA THR A 146 -18.04 12.61 4.54
C THR A 146 -18.06 14.07 4.11
N SER A 147 -19.18 14.75 4.29
CA SER A 147 -19.27 16.18 4.00
C SER A 147 -18.65 17.01 5.14
N SER A 148 -18.36 18.28 4.89
CA SER A 148 -17.86 19.20 5.93
C SER A 148 -18.87 19.36 7.08
N SER A 149 -20.18 19.32 6.81
CA SER A 149 -21.21 19.31 7.84
C SER A 149 -21.19 18.05 8.69
N ASP A 150 -21.03 16.88 8.07
CA ASP A 150 -20.96 15.61 8.81
C ASP A 150 -19.71 15.53 9.68
N LEU A 151 -18.57 16.00 9.15
CA LEU A 151 -17.32 16.11 9.89
C LEU A 151 -17.45 17.02 11.11
N ASN A 152 -18.04 18.21 10.92
CA ASN A 152 -18.25 19.15 12.02
C ASN A 152 -19.20 18.59 13.09
N LYS A 153 -20.25 17.88 12.68
CA LYS A 153 -21.17 17.20 13.58
C LYS A 153 -20.44 16.13 14.40
N LEU A 154 -19.69 15.23 13.75
CA LEU A 154 -18.93 14.17 14.43
C LEU A 154 -17.88 14.74 15.39
N ARG A 155 -17.23 15.86 15.03
CA ARG A 155 -16.29 16.55 15.92
C ARG A 155 -16.99 17.11 17.16
N SER A 156 -18.17 17.70 17.00
CA SER A 156 -18.96 18.21 18.13
C SER A 156 -19.38 17.07 19.08
N GLU A 157 -19.76 15.91 18.54
CA GLU A 157 -20.10 14.71 19.32
C GLU A 157 -18.89 14.17 20.10
N LEU A 158 -17.68 14.29 19.53
CA LEU A 158 -16.42 13.91 20.16
C LEU A 158 -15.79 15.00 21.05
N GLY A 159 -16.45 16.16 21.22
CA GLY A 159 -15.95 17.28 22.02
C GLY A 159 -14.74 18.01 21.42
N LEU A 160 -14.49 17.88 20.11
CA LEU A 160 -13.36 18.50 19.41
C LEU A 160 -13.74 19.86 18.81
N THR A 161 -12.84 20.84 18.91
CA THR A 161 -13.01 22.18 18.33
C THR A 161 -12.94 22.19 16.80
N SER A 162 -13.49 23.22 16.15
CA SER A 162 -13.48 23.32 14.67
C SER A 162 -12.06 23.55 14.14
N TRP A 163 -11.73 22.97 12.99
CA TRP A 163 -10.43 23.21 12.34
C TRP A 163 -10.20 24.68 11.95
N ALA A 164 -11.28 25.46 11.81
CA ALA A 164 -11.22 26.89 11.49
C ALA A 164 -10.63 27.77 12.62
N SER A 165 -10.42 27.20 13.81
CA SER A 165 -9.91 27.92 14.97
C SER A 165 -8.44 27.63 15.29
N GLN A 166 -7.72 26.86 14.45
CA GLN A 166 -6.27 26.75 14.58
C GLN A 166 -5.60 27.96 13.91
N PRO A 167 -4.75 28.73 14.63
CA PRO A 167 -3.97 29.79 14.01
C PRO A 167 -3.06 29.15 12.96
N THR A 168 -3.06 29.69 11.75
CA THR A 168 -2.05 29.38 10.73
C THR A 168 -0.68 29.72 11.31
N ALA A 169 0.12 28.68 11.57
CA ALA A 169 1.54 28.82 11.89
C ALA A 169 2.35 29.14 10.62
#